data_AF-A0A2D4FJD3-F1
#
_entry.id   AF-A0A2D4FJD3-F1
#
_cell.length_a   1.000
_cell.length_b   1.000
_cell.length_c   1.000
_cell.angle_alpha   90.00
_cell.angle_beta   90.00
_cell.angle_gamma   90.00
#
_symmetry.space_group_name_H-M   'P 1'
#
loop_
_entity.id
_entity.type
_entity.pdbx_description
1 polymer ?
#
loop_
_entity_poly.entity_id
_entity_poly.type
_entity_poly.pdbx_seq_one_letter_code
_entity_poly.pdbx_strand_id
1 'polypeptide(L)'
;MLLSCTKQELEDGHPLQPREGTCRLLTFAEFNEGAVKNKAQTVYEVFARQLMQVSGLSGEKAAAILEKYKTPASLMGAYAACPDGESQEYLLSTIKCGQLQRNLGPSLSKTLAQLYCTPGPLP
;
A
#
# COMPACT_ATOMS: atom_id res chain seq x y z
N MET A 1 15.85 15.69 33.38
CA MET A 1 15.42 14.40 33.96
C MET A 1 14.86 13.54 32.84
N LEU A 2 15.25 12.26 32.75
CA LEU A 2 14.70 11.33 31.77
C LEU A 2 13.55 10.57 32.41
N LEU A 3 12.43 10.44 31.72
CA LEU A 3 11.28 9.66 32.16
C LEU A 3 10.96 8.61 31.09
N SER A 4 10.89 7.34 31.50
CA SER A 4 10.34 6.29 30.65
C SER A 4 8.82 6.33 30.70
N CYS A 5 8.16 6.30 29.55
CA CYS A 5 6.70 6.20 29.45
C CYS A 5 6.32 5.26 28.32
N THR A 6 5.08 4.77 28.38
CA THR A 6 4.49 3.94 27.33
C THR A 6 4.23 4.71 26.05
N LYS A 7 4.09 4.00 24.93
CA LYS A 7 3.75 4.62 23.64
C LYS A 7 2.42 5.37 23.69
N GLN A 8 1.44 4.80 24.39
CA GLN A 8 0.12 5.39 24.55
C GLN A 8 0.21 6.71 25.34
N GLU A 9 0.99 6.77 26.43
CA GLU A 9 1.22 8.00 27.22
C GLU A 9 1.97 9.10 26.46
N LEU A 10 2.73 8.73 25.41
CA LEU A 10 3.39 9.68 24.51
C LEU A 10 2.41 10.26 23.48
N GLU A 11 1.48 9.45 22.97
CA GLU A 11 0.47 9.81 21.97
C GLU A 11 -0.74 10.54 22.58
N ASP A 12 -1.14 10.22 23.81
CA ASP A 12 -2.33 10.79 24.50
C ASP A 12 -2.19 12.25 24.91
N GLY A 13 -1.06 12.91 24.60
CA GLY A 13 -0.96 14.37 24.53
C GLY A 13 -1.63 15.13 25.68
N HIS A 14 -1.55 14.65 26.93
CA HIS A 14 -2.07 15.45 28.04
C HIS A 14 -1.19 16.71 28.14
N PRO A 15 -1.76 17.93 28.13
CA PRO A 15 -1.01 19.18 28.17
C PRO A 15 -0.44 19.48 29.56
N LEU A 16 0.05 18.47 30.28
CA LEU A 16 0.99 18.71 31.36
C LEU A 16 2.32 19.02 30.69
N GLN A 17 2.49 20.31 30.39
CA GLN A 17 3.69 20.87 29.78
C GLN A 17 4.94 20.16 30.32
N PRO A 18 5.88 19.73 29.45
CA PRO A 18 7.16 19.25 29.92
C PRO A 18 7.73 20.33 30.84
N ARG A 19 7.92 20.03 32.14
CA ARG A 19 8.73 20.91 33.00
C ARG A 19 10.05 21.06 32.25
N GLU A 20 10.47 22.30 32.02
CA GLU A 20 11.71 22.60 31.28
C GLU A 20 12.83 21.67 31.77
N GLY A 21 13.41 20.89 30.84
CA GLY A 21 14.44 19.90 31.14
C GLY A 21 13.99 18.45 31.33
N THR A 22 12.74 18.09 30.98
CA THR A 22 12.25 16.70 31.05
C THR A 22 12.06 16.09 29.65
N CYS A 23 12.72 14.95 29.37
CA CYS A 23 12.61 14.22 28.11
C CYS A 23 11.91 12.87 28.34
N ARG A 24 10.85 12.61 27.57
CA ARG A 24 10.07 11.37 27.60
C ARG A 24 10.63 10.37 26.59
N LEU A 25 10.89 9.15 27.02
CA LEU A 25 11.45 8.07 26.21
C LEU A 25 10.55 6.83 26.31
N LEU A 26 10.50 6.03 25.25
CA LEU A 26 9.84 4.72 25.28
C LEU A 26 10.54 3.78 26.27
N THR A 27 9.80 2.86 26.85
CA THR A 27 10.40 1.77 27.63
C THR A 27 11.25 0.87 26.72
N PHE A 28 12.31 0.26 27.26
CA PHE A 28 13.11 -0.70 26.51
C PHE A 28 12.27 -1.88 26.00
N ALA A 29 11.28 -2.32 26.79
CA ALA A 29 10.37 -3.40 26.42
C ALA A 29 9.55 -3.05 25.17
N GLU A 30 8.91 -1.88 25.13
CA GLU A 30 8.13 -1.45 23.97
C GLU A 30 9.00 -1.11 22.76
N PHE A 31 10.19 -0.54 22.98
CA PHE A 31 11.15 -0.34 21.90
C PHE A 31 11.53 -1.69 21.26
N ASN A 32 11.83 -2.69 22.10
CA ASN A 32 12.19 -4.02 21.64
C ASN A 32 11.01 -4.74 20.98
N GLU A 33 9.80 -4.60 21.52
CA GLU A 33 8.56 -5.15 20.96
C GLU A 33 8.22 -4.50 19.60
N GLY A 34 8.35 -3.18 19.49
CA GLY A 34 8.17 -2.45 18.22
C GLY A 34 9.26 -2.75 17.17
N ALA A 35 10.40 -3.28 17.60
CA ALA A 35 11.48 -3.77 16.75
C ALA A 35 11.29 -5.24 16.31
N VAL A 36 10.27 -5.94 16.83
CA VAL A 36 9.94 -7.30 16.38
C VAL A 36 9.52 -7.30 14.91
N LYS A 37 10.02 -8.28 14.16
CA LYS A 37 10.04 -8.30 12.68
C LYS A 37 8.67 -8.42 12.00
N ASN A 38 7.61 -8.77 12.72
CA ASN A 38 6.27 -8.99 12.17
C ASN A 38 5.32 -7.85 12.56
N LYS A 39 5.50 -6.69 11.94
CA LYS A 39 4.54 -5.60 12.05
C LYS A 39 3.23 -5.98 11.37
N ALA A 40 2.10 -5.60 11.96
CA ALA A 40 0.81 -5.74 11.32
C ALA A 40 0.83 -5.07 9.95
N GLN A 41 0.32 -5.77 8.93
CA GLN A 41 0.32 -5.28 7.56
C GLN A 41 -1.11 -5.02 7.11
N THR A 42 -1.32 -3.91 6.41
CA THR A 42 -2.63 -3.61 5.85
C THR A 42 -2.83 -4.31 4.50
N VAL A 43 -4.09 -4.55 4.11
CA VAL A 43 -4.42 -5.08 2.78
C VAL A 43 -3.83 -4.20 1.68
N TYR A 44 -3.82 -2.88 1.89
CA TYR A 44 -3.22 -1.90 1.00
C TYR A 44 -1.72 -2.15 0.80
N GLU A 45 -0.95 -2.31 1.89
CA GLU A 45 0.50 -2.57 1.84
C GLU A 45 0.84 -3.92 1.21
N VAL A 46 0.05 -4.95 1.51
CA VAL A 46 0.22 -6.27 0.89
C VAL A 46 -0.05 -6.18 -0.60
N PHE A 47 -1.13 -5.51 -0.99
CA PHE A 47 -1.50 -5.36 -2.40
C PHE A 47 -0.46 -4.54 -3.18
N ALA A 48 0.09 -3.47 -2.59
CA ALA A 48 1.19 -2.72 -3.17
C ALA A 48 2.39 -3.62 -3.51
N ARG A 49 2.80 -4.46 -2.56
CA ARG A 49 3.92 -5.40 -2.75
C ARG A 49 3.61 -6.47 -3.80
N GLN A 50 2.37 -6.94 -3.87
CA GLN A 50 1.92 -7.89 -4.90
C GLN A 50 2.00 -7.28 -6.30
N LEU A 51 1.50 -6.05 -6.49
CA LEU A 51 1.61 -5.34 -7.77
C LEU A 51 3.07 -5.17 -8.18
N MET A 52 3.95 -4.82 -7.25
CA MET A 52 5.38 -4.65 -7.52
C MET A 52 6.13 -5.96 -7.84
N GLN A 53 5.51 -7.14 -7.72
CA GLN A 53 6.10 -8.39 -8.21
C GLN A 53 6.04 -8.50 -9.75
N VAL A 54 5.15 -7.75 -10.41
CA VAL A 54 5.05 -7.76 -11.86
C VAL A 54 6.16 -6.88 -12.46
N SER A 55 6.97 -7.46 -13.33
CA SER A 55 8.07 -6.73 -13.99
C SER A 55 7.57 -5.47 -14.68
N GLY A 56 8.19 -4.33 -14.38
CA GLY A 56 7.82 -3.03 -14.95
C GLY A 56 6.79 -2.22 -14.15
N LEU A 57 6.22 -2.77 -13.06
CA LEU A 57 5.46 -2.02 -12.05
C LEU A 57 6.37 -1.50 -10.94
N SER A 58 6.81 -0.25 -11.09
CA SER A 58 7.49 0.49 -10.02
C SER A 58 6.53 0.87 -8.89
N GLY A 59 7.08 1.31 -7.76
CA GLY A 59 6.28 1.82 -6.63
C GLY A 59 5.34 2.96 -7.02
N GLU A 60 5.77 3.88 -7.90
CA GLU A 60 4.91 4.97 -8.40
C GLU A 60 3.72 4.46 -9.22
N LYS A 61 3.93 3.43 -10.04
CA LYS A 61 2.85 2.82 -10.84
C LYS A 61 1.89 2.03 -9.94
N ALA A 62 2.40 1.31 -8.96
CA ALA A 62 1.59 0.60 -7.99
C ALA A 62 0.73 1.57 -7.16
N ALA A 63 1.32 2.68 -6.71
CA ALA A 63 0.60 3.74 -5.99
C ALA A 63 -0.55 4.31 -6.84
N ALA A 64 -0.31 4.61 -8.11
CA ALA A 64 -1.34 5.12 -9.02
C ALA A 64 -2.53 4.14 -9.21
N ILE A 65 -2.25 2.84 -9.26
CA ILE A 65 -3.31 1.81 -9.30
C ILE A 65 -4.08 1.79 -7.97
N LEU A 66 -3.36 1.84 -6.84
CA LEU A 66 -3.91 1.80 -5.49
C LEU A 66 -4.77 3.02 -5.13
N GLU A 67 -4.46 4.19 -5.69
CA GLU A 67 -5.30 5.39 -5.56
C GLU A 67 -6.71 5.14 -6.09
N LYS A 68 -6.83 4.39 -7.19
CA LYS A 68 -8.12 4.05 -7.80
C LYS A 68 -8.74 2.79 -7.21
N TYR A 69 -7.92 1.77 -6.93
CA TYR A 69 -8.34 0.46 -6.42
C TYR A 69 -7.53 0.10 -5.19
N LYS A 70 -8.02 0.45 -4.00
CA LYS A 70 -7.29 0.27 -2.73
C LYS A 70 -7.07 -1.18 -2.33
N THR A 71 -7.80 -2.12 -2.94
CA THR A 71 -7.76 -3.55 -2.60
C THR A 71 -7.83 -4.42 -3.86
N PRO A 72 -7.32 -5.67 -3.81
CA PRO A 72 -7.46 -6.60 -4.92
C PRO A 72 -8.92 -6.86 -5.31
N ALA A 73 -9.80 -6.95 -4.31
CA ALA A 73 -11.24 -7.16 -4.53
C ALA A 73 -11.87 -5.99 -5.32
N SER A 74 -11.48 -4.75 -5.03
CA SER A 74 -11.94 -3.58 -5.78
C SER A 74 -11.47 -3.60 -7.23
N LEU A 75 -10.22 -4.01 -7.49
CA LEU A 75 -9.70 -4.16 -8.84
C LEU A 75 -10.41 -5.29 -9.61
N MET A 76 -10.60 -6.46 -8.98
CA MET A 76 -11.31 -7.58 -9.59
C MET A 76 -12.78 -7.24 -9.87
N GLY A 77 -13.44 -6.49 -8.98
CA GLY A 77 -14.80 -5.99 -9.22
C GLY A 77 -14.88 -5.08 -10.45
N ALA A 78 -13.87 -4.24 -10.67
CA ALA A 78 -13.78 -3.39 -11.86
C ALA A 78 -13.58 -4.21 -13.14
N TYR A 79 -12.75 -5.25 -13.12
CA TYR A 79 -12.61 -6.17 -14.25
C TYR A 79 -13.89 -6.95 -14.54
N ALA A 80 -14.60 -7.40 -13.51
CA ALA A 80 -15.88 -8.11 -13.66
C ALA A 80 -16.99 -7.21 -14.24
N ALA A 81 -16.89 -5.89 -14.05
CA ALA A 81 -17.83 -4.91 -14.59
C ALA A 81 -17.51 -4.52 -16.05
N CYS A 82 -16.37 -4.94 -16.61
CA CYS A 82 -16.05 -4.70 -18.01
C CYS A 82 -16.93 -5.55 -18.95
N PRO A 83 -17.36 -5.00 -20.10
CA PRO A 83 -18.26 -5.68 -21.03
C PRO A 83 -17.60 -6.84 -21.79
N ASP A 84 -16.29 -6.76 -22.04
CA ASP A 84 -15.53 -7.71 -22.83
C ASP A 84 -14.05 -7.76 -22.41
N GLY A 85 -13.32 -8.73 -22.94
CA GLY A 85 -11.90 -8.94 -22.62
C GLY A 85 -10.99 -7.81 -23.11
N GLU A 86 -11.32 -7.13 -24.21
CA GLU A 86 -10.54 -5.99 -24.69
C GLU A 86 -10.61 -4.82 -23.68
N SER A 87 -11.81 -4.52 -23.21
CA SER A 87 -12.06 -3.51 -22.18
C SER A 87 -11.30 -3.81 -20.88
N GLN A 88 -11.19 -5.09 -20.50
CA GLN A 88 -10.36 -5.52 -19.37
C GLN A 88 -8.88 -5.23 -19.64
N GLU A 89 -8.35 -5.59 -20.82
CA GLU A 89 -6.95 -5.34 -21.17
C GLU A 89 -6.58 -3.84 -21.16
N TYR A 90 -7.53 -2.94 -21.47
CA TYR A 90 -7.29 -1.50 -21.47
C TYR A 90 -7.70 -0.77 -20.18
N LEU A 91 -8.34 -1.43 -19.21
CA LEU A 91 -8.91 -0.83 -18.00
C LEU A 91 -7.92 0.07 -17.22
N LEU A 92 -6.66 -0.34 -17.14
CA LEU A 92 -5.61 0.35 -16.38
C LEU A 92 -4.68 1.18 -17.28
N SER A 93 -4.80 1.06 -18.61
CA SER A 93 -3.84 1.61 -19.56
C SER A 93 -3.71 3.13 -19.50
N THR A 94 -4.78 3.83 -19.12
CA THR A 94 -4.86 5.30 -19.03
C THR A 94 -4.56 5.85 -17.63
N ILE A 95 -4.31 4.98 -16.63
CA ILE A 95 -3.94 5.42 -15.28
C ILE A 95 -2.66 6.23 -15.34
N LYS A 96 -2.69 7.42 -14.75
CA LYS A 96 -1.57 8.37 -14.72
C LYS A 96 -0.64 8.03 -13.57
N CYS A 97 0.64 7.85 -13.87
CA CYS A 97 1.65 7.38 -12.93
C CYS A 97 2.75 8.42 -12.74
N GLY A 98 3.17 8.58 -11.49
CA GLY A 98 4.29 9.43 -11.09
C GLY A 98 4.07 10.93 -11.35
N GLN A 99 5.11 11.73 -11.11
CA GLN A 99 5.04 13.19 -11.22
C GLN A 99 4.75 13.68 -12.65
N LEU A 100 5.28 12.97 -13.66
CA LEU A 100 5.08 13.29 -15.07
C LEU A 100 3.71 12.85 -15.60
N GLN A 101 2.86 12.23 -14.76
CA GLN A 101 1.51 11.80 -15.13
C GLN A 101 1.50 10.94 -16.41
N ARG A 102 2.49 10.05 -16.54
CA ARG A 102 2.59 9.17 -17.71
C ARG A 102 1.56 8.06 -17.62
N ASN A 103 0.98 7.67 -18.73
CA ASN A 103 0.08 6.53 -18.76
C ASN A 103 0.82 5.25 -18.34
N LEU A 104 0.14 4.38 -17.58
CA LEU A 104 0.62 3.03 -17.25
C LEU A 104 0.99 2.25 -18.52
N GLY A 105 0.17 2.43 -19.55
CA GLY A 105 0.37 1.86 -20.88
C GLY A 105 -0.37 0.53 -21.07
N PRO A 106 -0.67 0.18 -22.33
CA PRO A 106 -1.48 -0.99 -22.66
C PRO A 106 -0.79 -2.31 -22.31
N SER A 107 0.54 -2.41 -22.44
CA SER A 107 1.27 -3.64 -22.14
C SER A 107 1.10 -4.08 -20.69
N LEU A 108 1.30 -3.16 -19.73
CA LEU A 108 1.16 -3.47 -18.30
C LEU A 108 -0.30 -3.68 -17.90
N SER A 109 -1.22 -2.92 -18.50
CA SER A 109 -2.65 -3.10 -18.29
C SER A 109 -3.10 -4.50 -18.72
N LYS A 110 -2.67 -4.96 -19.90
CA LYS A 110 -2.92 -6.32 -20.40
C LYS A 110 -2.32 -7.39 -19.50
N THR A 111 -1.08 -7.24 -19.05
CA THR A 111 -0.46 -8.20 -18.11
C THR A 111 -1.25 -8.33 -16.82
N LEU A 112 -1.73 -7.21 -16.25
CA LEU A 112 -2.57 -7.24 -15.05
C LEU A 112 -3.95 -7.84 -15.32
N ALA A 113 -4.56 -7.57 -16.48
CA ALA A 113 -5.82 -8.20 -16.86
C ALA A 113 -5.66 -9.73 -16.95
N GLN A 114 -4.59 -10.22 -17.57
CA GLN A 114 -4.28 -11.65 -17.62
C GLN A 114 -4.09 -12.24 -16.22
N LEU A 115 -3.35 -11.56 -15.33
CA LEU A 115 -3.10 -12.03 -13.97
C LEU A 115 -4.39 -12.21 -13.16
N TYR A 116 -5.35 -11.29 -13.29
CA TYR A 116 -6.57 -11.27 -12.48
C TYR A 116 -7.80 -11.90 -13.15
N CYS A 117 -7.81 -12.05 -14.48
CA CYS A 117 -8.98 -12.48 -15.23
C CYS A 117 -8.82 -13.86 -15.90
N THR A 118 -7.62 -14.44 -15.94
CA THR A 118 -7.42 -15.78 -16.54
C THR A 118 -8.10 -16.85 -15.68
N PRO A 119 -9.08 -17.60 -16.23
CA PRO A 119 -9.65 -18.74 -15.52
C PRO A 119 -8.67 -19.91 -15.55
N GLY A 120 -8.31 -20.44 -14.38
CA GLY A 120 -7.43 -21.60 -14.26
C GLY A 120 -5.97 -21.25 -13.92
N PRO A 121 -5.03 -22.19 -14.08
CA PRO A 121 -3.63 -21.97 -13.76
C PRO A 121 -3.00 -20.93 -14.69
N LEU A 122 -2.20 -20.05 -14.11
CA LEU A 122 -1.36 -19.12 -14.88
C LEU A 122 -0.24 -19.91 -15.57
N PRO A 123 0.07 -19.60 -16.85
CA PRO A 123 1.10 -20.29 -17.62
C PRO A 123 2.52 -20.01 -17.13
#